data_AF-A0A2V5VC54-F1
#
_entry.id   AF-A0A2V5VC54-F1
#
_cell.length_a   1.000
_cell.length_b   1.000
_cell.length_c   1.000
_cell.angle_alpha   90.00
_cell.angle_beta   90.00
_cell.angle_gamma   90.00
#
_symmetry.space_group_name_H-M   'P 1'
#
loop_
_entity.id
_entity.type
_entity.pdbx_description
1 polymer ?
#
loop_
_entity_poly.entity_id
_entity_poly.type
_entity_poly.pdbx_seq_one_letter_code
_entity_poly.pdbx_strand_id
1 'polypeptide(L)'
;MNKSRGAEVERLKTFSHDMKKILFVLTMLALVLPALPRVKGQEVSVDFFYNNLSGGNWIDVEGYGYGWQPDVAVNDPNWRPYADGYWAYTDDGWTWISYEDFGWATYHYGRWAKMADYGWVWFLGSDLDWGPAWVSWRTGGDYVGWAPLPPRGPGIVYEGQPIGGQVDIEFDIGPAYYNFIDARFIGEPVLRDRIYPWSQNVTYINNTVNVTNITVQNNVVYNYGPDYNVLSARSSRPIQRLTIERQPGTNLSVAAKSGALTKVRRSRNSSMAGPVFLMRPS
;
A
#
# COMPACT_ATOMS: atom_id res chain seq x y z
N MET A 1 -25.65 -75.62 -18.63
CA MET A 1 -25.36 -74.22 -19.02
C MET A 1 -26.18 -73.24 -18.16
N ASN A 2 -25.99 -73.20 -16.82
CA ASN A 2 -26.78 -72.30 -15.94
C ASN A 2 -26.12 -71.91 -14.60
N LYS A 3 -25.00 -72.52 -14.19
CA LYS A 3 -24.34 -72.21 -12.90
C LYS A 3 -23.50 -70.91 -12.94
N SER A 4 -22.91 -70.60 -14.10
CA SER A 4 -22.05 -69.41 -14.28
C SER A 4 -22.83 -68.08 -14.22
N ARG A 5 -24.04 -68.04 -14.80
CA ARG A 5 -24.90 -66.82 -14.79
C ARG A 5 -25.41 -66.48 -13.39
N GLY A 6 -25.62 -67.46 -12.51
CA GLY A 6 -26.08 -67.22 -11.14
C GLY A 6 -25.05 -66.49 -10.29
N ALA A 7 -23.79 -66.93 -10.33
CA ALA A 7 -22.69 -66.35 -9.54
C ALA A 7 -22.33 -64.92 -10.00
N GLU A 8 -22.47 -64.63 -11.29
CA GLU A 8 -22.22 -63.31 -11.86
C GLU A 8 -23.30 -62.30 -11.45
N VAL A 9 -24.58 -62.72 -11.45
CA VAL A 9 -25.70 -61.89 -11.00
C VAL A 9 -25.65 -61.63 -9.49
N GLU A 10 -25.19 -62.60 -8.69
CA GLU A 10 -24.96 -62.41 -7.26
C GLU A 10 -23.84 -61.39 -7.00
N ARG A 11 -22.70 -61.52 -7.68
CA ARG A 11 -21.59 -60.56 -7.57
C ARG A 11 -22.00 -59.13 -7.91
N LEU A 12 -22.77 -58.94 -8.99
CA LEU A 12 -23.25 -57.63 -9.42
C LEU A 12 -24.23 -57.00 -8.41
N LYS A 13 -25.07 -57.82 -7.74
CA LYS A 13 -25.97 -57.34 -6.68
C LYS A 13 -25.21 -56.91 -5.42
N THR A 14 -24.21 -57.68 -4.98
CA THR A 14 -23.32 -57.27 -3.87
C THR A 14 -22.55 -55.99 -4.21
N PHE A 15 -21.95 -55.91 -5.40
CA PHE A 15 -21.21 -54.72 -5.84
C PHE A 15 -22.10 -53.47 -5.90
N SER A 16 -23.33 -53.58 -6.41
CA SER A 16 -24.28 -52.47 -6.43
C SER A 16 -24.76 -52.07 -5.02
N HIS A 17 -24.87 -53.02 -4.09
CA HIS A 17 -25.28 -52.76 -2.72
C HIS A 17 -24.16 -52.05 -1.93
N ASP A 18 -22.91 -52.50 -2.09
CA ASP A 18 -21.75 -51.90 -1.45
C ASP A 18 -21.42 -50.52 -2.04
N MET A 19 -21.54 -50.35 -3.37
CA MET A 19 -21.37 -49.06 -4.03
C MET A 19 -22.43 -48.05 -3.59
N LYS A 20 -23.68 -48.46 -3.35
CA LYS A 20 -24.73 -47.57 -2.82
C LYS A 20 -24.46 -47.16 -1.37
N LYS A 21 -23.91 -48.06 -0.53
CA LYS A 21 -23.49 -47.72 0.84
C LYS A 21 -22.30 -46.77 0.85
N ILE A 22 -21.32 -46.98 -0.02
CA ILE A 22 -20.14 -46.09 -0.15
C ILE A 22 -20.56 -44.71 -0.67
N LEU A 23 -21.47 -44.65 -1.65
CA LEU A 23 -21.99 -43.38 -2.17
C LEU A 23 -22.83 -42.64 -1.12
N PHE A 24 -23.60 -43.35 -0.28
CA PHE A 24 -24.36 -42.76 0.84
C PHE A 24 -23.45 -42.24 1.96
N VAL A 25 -22.35 -42.93 2.28
CA VAL A 25 -21.37 -42.48 3.29
C VAL A 25 -20.59 -41.27 2.77
N LEU A 26 -20.22 -41.23 1.49
CA LEU A 26 -19.55 -40.06 0.87
C LEU A 26 -20.46 -38.84 0.76
N THR A 27 -21.76 -39.02 0.49
CA THR A 27 -22.73 -37.90 0.49
C THR A 27 -23.05 -37.42 1.90
N MET A 28 -23.10 -38.30 2.90
CA MET A 28 -23.22 -37.90 4.31
C MET A 28 -21.95 -37.21 4.83
N LEU A 29 -20.75 -37.59 4.38
CA LEU A 29 -19.51 -36.90 4.75
C LEU A 29 -19.40 -35.50 4.09
N ALA A 30 -19.94 -35.35 2.87
CA ALA A 30 -19.98 -34.06 2.17
C ALA A 30 -21.01 -33.07 2.77
N LEU A 31 -22.04 -33.56 3.45
CA LEU A 31 -23.08 -32.73 4.10
C LEU A 31 -22.76 -32.36 5.56
N VAL A 32 -21.73 -32.97 6.17
CA VAL A 32 -21.33 -32.74 7.57
C VAL A 32 -19.98 -32.03 7.69
N LEU A 33 -19.38 -31.58 6.59
CA LEU A 33 -18.35 -30.54 6.68
C LEU A 33 -19.06 -29.27 7.19
N PRO A 34 -18.83 -28.82 8.44
CA PRO A 34 -19.21 -27.45 8.76
C PRO A 34 -18.47 -26.61 7.73
N ALA A 35 -19.19 -25.76 7.00
CA ALA A 35 -18.55 -24.69 6.27
C ALA A 35 -17.66 -24.00 7.30
N LEU A 36 -16.33 -24.20 7.21
CA LEU A 36 -15.40 -23.53 8.09
C LEU A 36 -15.80 -22.06 8.02
N PRO A 37 -16.10 -21.40 9.15
CA PRO A 37 -16.47 -20.01 9.12
C PRO A 37 -15.35 -19.32 8.35
N ARG A 38 -15.67 -18.80 7.17
CA ARG A 38 -14.75 -17.98 6.41
C ARG A 38 -14.48 -16.83 7.35
N VAL A 39 -13.26 -16.77 7.91
CA VAL A 39 -12.84 -15.63 8.72
C VAL A 39 -13.05 -14.44 7.79
N LYS A 40 -14.13 -13.68 8.00
CA LYS A 40 -14.28 -12.40 7.34
C LYS A 40 -13.06 -11.62 7.80
N GLY A 41 -12.19 -11.27 6.85
CA GLY A 41 -11.14 -10.29 7.14
C GLY A 41 -11.81 -9.10 7.79
N GLN A 42 -11.24 -8.65 8.89
CA GLN A 42 -11.72 -7.45 9.55
C GLN A 42 -11.45 -6.31 8.57
N GLU A 43 -12.50 -5.67 8.05
CA GLU A 43 -12.34 -4.49 7.19
C GLU A 43 -11.63 -3.40 8.00
N VAL A 44 -10.76 -2.65 7.33
CA VAL A 44 -10.08 -1.49 7.91
C VAL A 44 -11.16 -0.49 8.35
N SER A 45 -11.11 -0.06 9.62
CA SER A 45 -12.02 0.94 10.17
C SER A 45 -11.26 2.16 10.69
N VAL A 46 -11.96 3.27 10.89
CA VAL A 46 -11.37 4.48 11.50
C VAL A 46 -10.79 4.15 12.89
N ASP A 47 -11.54 3.45 13.74
CA ASP A 47 -11.10 3.01 15.08
C ASP A 47 -9.83 2.17 15.04
N PHE A 48 -9.64 1.39 13.98
CA PHE A 48 -8.42 0.60 13.83
C PHE A 48 -7.17 1.50 13.75
N PHE A 49 -7.23 2.66 13.10
CA PHE A 49 -6.10 3.60 13.07
C PHE A 49 -5.88 4.28 14.42
N TYR A 50 -6.96 4.77 15.06
CA TYR A 50 -6.87 5.38 16.40
C TYR A 50 -6.19 4.46 17.41
N ASN A 51 -6.48 3.17 17.35
CA ASN A 51 -6.01 2.18 18.32
C ASN A 51 -4.62 1.60 18.00
N ASN A 52 -4.08 1.81 16.79
CA ASN A 52 -2.84 1.15 16.35
C ASN A 52 -1.75 2.10 15.85
N LEU A 53 -2.00 3.41 15.74
CA LEU A 53 -0.95 4.41 15.59
C LEU A 53 -0.29 4.73 16.94
N SER A 54 1.03 4.86 16.94
CA SER A 54 1.84 5.17 18.13
C SER A 54 3.00 6.10 17.76
N GLY A 55 3.62 6.75 18.76
CA GLY A 55 4.71 7.71 18.54
C GLY A 55 4.24 9.05 17.98
N GLY A 56 3.08 9.51 18.44
CA GLY A 56 2.45 10.75 18.04
C GLY A 56 1.13 10.99 18.77
N ASN A 57 0.51 12.12 18.49
CA ASN A 57 -0.71 12.58 19.16
C ASN A 57 -1.81 12.87 18.15
N TRP A 58 -3.04 12.54 18.52
CA TRP A 58 -4.21 12.96 17.76
C TRP A 58 -4.67 14.34 18.23
N ILE A 59 -4.80 15.27 17.29
CA ILE A 59 -5.13 16.67 17.51
C ILE A 59 -6.32 17.09 16.66
N ASP A 60 -7.22 17.91 17.21
CA ASP A 60 -8.32 18.50 16.45
C ASP A 60 -7.83 19.77 15.78
N VAL A 61 -7.87 19.80 14.45
CA VAL A 61 -7.36 20.89 13.64
C VAL A 61 -8.55 21.59 12.99
N GLU A 62 -8.72 22.88 13.32
CA GLU A 62 -9.82 23.68 12.80
C GLU A 62 -9.85 23.65 11.25
N GLY A 63 -11.03 23.35 10.70
CA GLY A 63 -11.25 23.24 9.25
C GLY A 63 -10.80 21.93 8.61
N TYR A 64 -10.02 21.09 9.30
CA TYR A 64 -9.55 19.78 8.79
C TYR A 64 -10.12 18.58 9.58
N GLY A 65 -10.43 18.77 10.85
CA GLY A 65 -10.87 17.71 11.77
C GLY A 65 -9.70 17.02 12.47
N TYR A 66 -9.91 15.77 12.88
CA TYR A 66 -8.99 15.06 13.76
C TYR A 66 -7.80 14.46 12.98
N GLY A 67 -6.63 15.07 13.18
CA GLY A 67 -5.38 14.69 12.54
C GLY A 67 -4.40 14.03 13.50
N TRP A 68 -3.49 13.21 13.00
CA TRP A 68 -2.43 12.58 13.76
C TRP A 68 -1.09 13.26 13.47
N GLN A 69 -0.41 13.72 14.51
CA GLN A 69 0.89 14.38 14.45
C GLN A 69 1.95 13.44 15.04
N PRO A 70 2.91 12.93 14.24
CA PRO A 70 4.01 12.14 14.80
C PRO A 70 4.92 13.00 15.67
N ASP A 71 5.50 12.41 16.72
CA ASP A 71 6.43 13.11 17.62
C ASP A 71 7.64 13.69 16.86
N VAL A 72 8.10 13.01 15.80
CA VAL A 72 9.22 13.50 14.97
C VAL A 72 8.88 14.80 14.23
N ALA A 73 7.62 15.03 13.84
CA ALA A 73 7.22 16.29 13.20
C ALA A 73 7.28 17.48 14.17
N VAL A 74 7.21 17.23 15.48
CA VAL A 74 7.35 18.24 16.53
C VAL A 74 8.83 18.46 16.87
N ASN A 75 9.58 17.37 16.98
CA ASN A 75 10.94 17.39 17.51
C ASN A 75 12.01 17.70 16.45
N ASP A 76 11.73 17.50 15.16
CA ASP A 76 12.63 17.81 14.06
C ASP A 76 11.95 18.71 13.01
N PRO A 77 12.28 20.02 12.96
CA PRO A 77 11.69 20.94 12.01
C PRO A 77 12.10 20.67 10.54
N ASN A 78 13.12 19.85 10.32
CA ASN A 78 13.55 19.43 8.98
C ASN A 78 12.88 18.14 8.52
N TRP A 79 12.19 17.44 9.42
CA TRP A 79 11.45 16.24 9.10
C TRP A 79 10.33 16.55 8.10
N ARG A 80 10.16 15.63 7.14
CA ARG A 80 9.13 15.72 6.10
C ARG A 80 8.55 14.32 5.86
N PRO A 81 7.24 14.23 5.53
CA PRO A 81 6.64 12.98 5.04
C PRO A 81 7.43 12.42 3.85
N TYR A 82 7.47 11.10 3.74
CA TYR A 82 8.17 10.39 2.65
C TYR A 82 9.67 10.73 2.55
N ALA A 83 10.35 10.93 3.70
CA ALA A 83 11.78 11.22 3.72
C ALA A 83 12.64 10.03 4.20
N ASP A 84 12.11 9.21 5.13
CA ASP A 84 12.83 8.07 5.70
C ASP A 84 12.35 6.73 5.15
N GLY A 85 13.03 6.28 4.10
CA GLY A 85 12.62 5.11 3.35
C GLY A 85 13.24 5.12 1.96
N TYR A 86 12.60 4.38 1.06
CA TYR A 86 12.97 4.31 -0.34
C TYR A 86 11.76 4.07 -1.23
N TRP A 87 11.93 4.38 -2.52
CA TRP A 87 10.95 4.08 -3.55
C TRP A 87 11.18 2.69 -4.13
N ALA A 88 10.14 1.86 -4.09
CA ALA A 88 10.06 0.63 -4.85
C ALA A 88 9.05 0.77 -6.00
N TYR A 89 9.21 -0.04 -7.04
CA TYR A 89 8.24 -0.11 -8.12
C TYR A 89 7.51 -1.45 -8.10
N THR A 90 6.18 -1.39 -8.03
CA THR A 90 5.30 -2.55 -7.83
C THR A 90 4.36 -2.74 -9.01
N ASP A 91 3.49 -3.74 -8.90
CA ASP A 91 2.34 -3.95 -9.78
C ASP A 91 1.31 -2.81 -9.70
N ASP A 92 1.28 -2.06 -8.59
CA ASP A 92 0.46 -0.84 -8.45
C ASP A 92 1.27 0.46 -8.70
N GLY A 93 2.53 0.36 -9.15
CA GLY A 93 3.39 1.51 -9.48
C GLY A 93 4.37 1.93 -8.37
N TRP A 94 4.77 3.21 -8.33
CA TRP A 94 5.69 3.74 -7.32
C TRP A 94 5.08 3.63 -5.92
N THR A 95 5.75 2.86 -5.08
CA THR A 95 5.31 2.56 -3.72
C THR A 95 6.38 3.00 -2.73
N TRP A 96 5.96 3.76 -1.72
CA TRP A 96 6.87 4.19 -0.68
C TRP A 96 7.08 3.06 0.33
N ILE A 97 8.33 2.73 0.62
CA ILE A 97 8.68 1.80 1.68
C ILE A 97 9.34 2.57 2.82
N SER A 98 8.56 2.77 3.88
CA SER A 98 8.95 3.54 5.05
C SER A 98 9.79 2.75 6.04
N TYR A 99 10.72 3.42 6.71
CA TYR A 99 11.39 2.92 7.92
C TYR A 99 10.76 3.42 9.22
N GLU A 100 9.75 4.28 9.11
CA GLU A 100 9.03 4.83 10.25
C GLU A 100 7.88 3.91 10.65
N ASP A 101 7.72 3.69 11.96
CA ASP A 101 6.77 2.72 12.53
C ASP A 101 5.31 3.06 12.23
N PHE A 102 4.99 4.33 12.00
CA PHE A 102 3.65 4.79 11.61
C PHE A 102 3.40 4.72 10.09
N GLY A 103 4.46 4.49 9.29
CA GLY A 103 4.41 4.62 7.84
C GLY A 103 3.50 3.62 7.14
N TRP A 104 3.22 2.46 7.76
CA TRP A 104 2.27 1.49 7.23
C TRP A 104 0.86 2.09 7.05
N ALA A 105 0.49 3.06 7.89
CA ALA A 105 -0.78 3.74 7.84
C ALA A 105 -0.65 5.05 7.06
N THR A 106 0.26 5.92 7.51
CA THR A 106 0.22 7.34 7.14
C THR A 106 0.62 7.60 5.69
N TYR A 107 1.40 6.70 5.08
CA TYR A 107 1.82 6.81 3.69
C TYR A 107 0.89 6.12 2.70
N HIS A 108 -0.10 5.39 3.22
CA HIS A 108 -0.94 4.54 2.38
C HIS A 108 -2.45 4.84 2.51
N TYR A 109 -2.92 5.29 3.67
CA TYR A 109 -4.36 5.45 3.98
C TYR A 109 -4.82 6.90 4.15
N GLY A 110 -3.96 7.88 3.91
CA GLY A 110 -4.34 9.27 4.17
C GLY A 110 -3.46 10.29 3.49
N ARG A 111 -3.51 11.52 3.99
CA ARG A 111 -2.93 12.73 3.38
C ARG A 111 -2.21 13.56 4.43
N TRP A 112 -1.25 14.39 4.00
CA TRP A 112 -0.48 15.22 4.92
C TRP A 112 -0.70 16.70 4.63
N ALA A 113 -1.00 17.49 5.67
CA ALA A 113 -0.98 18.94 5.58
C ALA A 113 0.16 19.49 6.44
N LYS A 114 0.75 20.60 5.99
CA LYS A 114 1.70 21.37 6.79
C LYS A 114 0.96 22.55 7.42
N MET A 115 0.68 22.45 8.70
CA MET A 115 0.00 23.45 9.51
C MET A 115 1.02 24.46 10.07
N ALA A 116 0.63 25.73 10.16
CA ALA A 116 1.51 26.78 10.69
C ALA A 116 1.91 26.52 12.14
N ASP A 117 0.95 26.11 12.98
CA ASP A 117 1.16 25.95 14.43
C ASP A 117 1.62 24.54 14.83
N TYR A 118 1.44 23.55 13.95
CA TYR A 118 1.67 22.13 14.27
C TYR A 118 2.69 21.46 13.34
N GLY A 119 3.21 22.14 12.33
CA GLY A 119 4.05 21.47 11.32
C GLY A 119 3.27 20.40 10.57
N TRP A 120 3.86 19.23 10.33
CA TRP A 120 3.23 18.18 9.53
C TRP A 120 2.22 17.36 10.34
N VAL A 121 0.99 17.31 9.84
CA VAL A 121 -0.12 16.55 10.42
C VAL A 121 -0.71 15.65 9.35
N TRP A 122 -0.94 14.38 9.71
CA TRP A 122 -1.58 13.40 8.86
C TRP A 122 -3.08 13.35 9.11
N PHE A 123 -3.86 13.23 8.05
CA PHE A 123 -5.31 13.06 8.11
C PHE A 123 -5.69 11.78 7.39
N LEU A 124 -6.50 10.95 8.05
CA LEU A 124 -7.03 9.73 7.48
C LEU A 124 -7.89 10.06 6.26
N GLY A 125 -7.72 9.31 5.16
CA GLY A 125 -8.57 9.43 3.98
C GLY A 125 -9.98 8.94 4.30
N SER A 126 -11.00 9.71 3.93
CA SER A 126 -12.40 9.33 4.16
C SER A 126 -12.84 8.09 3.37
N ASP A 127 -12.10 7.77 2.31
CA ASP A 127 -12.23 6.58 1.47
C ASP A 127 -11.64 5.32 2.10
N LEU A 128 -10.72 5.44 3.06
CA LEU A 128 -9.93 4.33 3.63
C LEU A 128 -9.20 3.50 2.57
N ASP A 129 -9.02 4.07 1.37
CA ASP A 129 -8.35 3.40 0.26
C ASP A 129 -6.85 3.32 0.52
N TRP A 130 -6.32 2.09 0.51
CA TRP A 130 -4.87 1.88 0.48
C TRP A 130 -4.34 2.29 -0.89
N GLY A 131 -3.30 3.13 -0.90
CA GLY A 131 -2.52 3.47 -2.07
C GLY A 131 -1.03 3.15 -1.93
N PRO A 132 -0.32 2.89 -3.05
CA PRO A 132 1.14 2.75 -3.08
C PRO A 132 1.88 3.92 -2.42
N ALA A 133 1.39 5.12 -2.69
CA ALA A 133 1.74 6.39 -2.06
C ALA A 133 0.74 7.44 -2.56
N TRP A 134 0.55 8.49 -1.80
CA TRP A 134 -0.27 9.64 -2.18
C TRP A 134 0.60 10.88 -2.29
N VAL A 135 1.26 11.03 -3.45
CA VAL A 135 2.23 12.09 -3.70
C VAL A 135 2.00 12.77 -5.05
N SER A 136 2.28 14.06 -5.09
CA SER A 136 2.56 14.79 -6.33
C SER A 136 4.00 14.48 -6.76
N TRP A 137 4.22 14.23 -8.05
CA TRP A 137 5.52 13.91 -8.64
C TRP A 137 6.02 15.02 -9.55
N ARG A 138 7.32 15.30 -9.49
CA ARG A 138 8.02 16.19 -10.42
C ARG A 138 9.31 15.57 -10.91
N THR A 139 9.68 15.86 -12.15
CA THR A 139 10.96 15.48 -12.75
C THR A 139 11.43 16.51 -13.75
N GLY A 140 12.73 16.63 -13.94
CA GLY A 140 13.34 17.57 -14.91
C GLY A 140 14.81 17.83 -14.59
N GLY A 141 15.61 18.04 -15.63
CA GLY A 141 17.07 18.03 -15.50
C GLY A 141 17.53 16.75 -14.79
N ASP A 142 18.35 16.91 -13.76
CA ASP A 142 18.85 15.81 -12.90
C ASP A 142 18.02 15.51 -11.65
N TYR A 143 16.80 16.04 -11.57
CA TYR A 143 16.01 15.99 -10.36
C TYR A 143 14.78 15.11 -10.50
N VAL A 144 14.49 14.37 -9.43
CA VAL A 144 13.19 13.78 -9.15
C VAL A 144 12.72 14.30 -7.80
N GLY A 145 11.45 14.67 -7.72
CA GLY A 145 10.86 15.17 -6.49
C GLY A 145 9.45 14.68 -6.27
N TRP A 146 9.08 14.62 -5.00
CA TRP A 146 7.75 14.22 -4.56
C TRP A 146 7.30 15.07 -3.39
N ALA A 147 6.01 15.36 -3.32
CA ALA A 147 5.37 16.03 -2.20
C ALA A 147 4.14 15.22 -1.77
N PRO A 148 3.85 15.08 -0.46
CA PRO A 148 2.62 14.43 -0.05
C PRO A 148 1.41 15.22 -0.57
N LEU A 149 0.37 14.51 -0.99
CA LEU A 149 -0.90 15.15 -1.30
C LEU A 149 -1.58 15.62 -0.01
N PRO A 150 -2.12 16.85 0.03
CA PRO A 150 -2.87 17.33 1.17
C PRO A 150 -4.26 16.71 1.26
N PRO A 151 -4.93 16.83 2.42
CA PRO A 151 -6.28 16.32 2.62
C PRO A 151 -7.24 16.88 1.58
N ARG A 152 -8.17 16.04 1.14
CA ARG A 152 -9.27 16.47 0.29
C ARG A 152 -10.16 17.42 1.08
N GLY A 153 -10.59 18.52 0.47
CA GLY A 153 -11.74 19.26 0.97
C GLY A 153 -13.02 18.40 0.90
N PRO A 154 -14.09 18.77 1.60
CA PRO A 154 -15.38 18.10 1.49
C PRO A 154 -15.84 18.01 0.02
N GLY A 155 -16.16 16.79 -0.45
CA GLY A 155 -16.76 16.57 -1.78
C GLY A 155 -15.81 16.21 -2.94
N ILE A 156 -14.50 16.06 -2.70
CA ILE A 156 -13.59 15.56 -3.74
C ILE A 156 -13.61 14.02 -3.75
N VAL A 157 -14.05 13.45 -4.88
CA VAL A 157 -14.06 11.99 -5.15
C VAL A 157 -13.12 11.71 -6.31
N TYR A 158 -12.14 10.82 -6.14
CA TYR A 158 -11.22 10.42 -7.21
C TYR A 158 -11.69 9.18 -7.99
N GLU A 159 -12.82 8.58 -7.61
CA GLU A 159 -13.36 7.44 -8.36
C GLU A 159 -13.65 7.88 -9.81
N GLY A 160 -12.92 7.29 -10.75
CA GLY A 160 -13.00 7.65 -12.17
C GLY A 160 -12.31 8.96 -12.56
N GLN A 161 -11.64 9.67 -11.64
CA GLN A 161 -10.89 10.89 -11.93
C GLN A 161 -9.40 10.72 -11.60
N PRO A 162 -8.49 10.84 -12.59
CA PRO A 162 -7.06 10.76 -12.34
C PRO A 162 -6.57 12.00 -11.59
N ILE A 163 -5.62 11.82 -10.67
CA ILE A 163 -4.84 12.91 -10.09
C ILE A 163 -3.64 13.12 -11.01
N GLY A 164 -3.64 14.25 -11.71
CA GLY A 164 -2.72 14.52 -12.82
C GLY A 164 -1.75 15.67 -12.56
N GLY A 165 -1.10 16.13 -13.63
CA GLY A 165 -0.05 17.16 -13.59
C GLY A 165 -0.46 18.55 -13.07
N GLN A 166 -1.74 18.80 -12.81
CA GLN A 166 -2.24 20.06 -12.28
C GLN A 166 -2.40 20.06 -10.74
N VAL A 167 -2.10 18.93 -10.09
CA VAL A 167 -2.33 18.74 -8.65
C VAL A 167 -1.63 19.80 -7.78
N ASP A 168 -0.46 20.31 -8.20
CA ASP A 168 0.22 21.36 -7.45
C ASP A 168 -0.59 22.65 -7.38
N ILE A 169 -1.35 22.98 -8.43
CA ILE A 169 -2.21 24.16 -8.49
C ILE A 169 -3.53 23.89 -7.78
N GLU A 170 -4.13 22.72 -8.02
CA GLU A 170 -5.41 22.33 -7.43
C GLU A 170 -5.38 22.28 -5.89
N PHE A 171 -4.22 21.93 -5.33
CA PHE A 171 -4.04 21.75 -3.90
C PHE A 171 -3.03 22.72 -3.28
N ASP A 172 -2.60 23.74 -4.02
CA ASP A 172 -1.62 24.75 -3.58
C ASP A 172 -0.33 24.12 -2.97
N ILE A 173 0.21 23.09 -3.65
CA ILE A 173 1.39 22.36 -3.20
C ILE A 173 2.64 23.16 -3.54
N GLY A 174 3.03 24.03 -2.61
CA GLY A 174 4.20 24.89 -2.74
C GLY A 174 5.55 24.17 -2.56
N PRO A 175 6.67 24.85 -2.87
CA PRO A 175 8.02 24.29 -2.78
C PRO A 175 8.36 23.67 -1.41
N ALA A 176 7.82 24.20 -0.31
CA ALA A 176 8.09 23.72 1.04
C ALA A 176 7.56 22.29 1.33
N TYR A 177 6.70 21.75 0.47
CA TYR A 177 6.15 20.39 0.59
C TYR A 177 7.06 19.33 -0.04
N TYR A 178 7.89 19.73 -1.00
CA TYR A 178 8.65 18.79 -1.80
C TYR A 178 9.90 18.24 -1.11
N ASN A 179 10.14 16.96 -1.33
CA ASN A 179 11.46 16.35 -1.27
C ASN A 179 12.02 16.31 -2.68
N PHE A 180 13.28 16.67 -2.86
CA PHE A 180 14.00 16.52 -4.13
C PHE A 180 15.30 15.76 -3.90
N ILE A 181 15.65 14.91 -4.85
CA ILE A 181 16.94 14.22 -4.92
C ILE A 181 17.50 14.35 -6.34
N ASP A 182 18.79 14.07 -6.46
CA ASP A 182 19.38 13.69 -7.74
C ASP A 182 18.77 12.36 -8.20
N ALA A 183 18.30 12.28 -9.46
CA ALA A 183 17.68 11.10 -10.04
C ALA A 183 18.57 9.85 -9.93
N ARG A 184 19.90 10.01 -9.85
CA ARG A 184 20.81 8.88 -9.68
C ARG A 184 20.59 8.12 -8.37
N PHE A 185 20.04 8.75 -7.34
CA PHE A 185 19.83 8.15 -6.02
C PHE A 185 18.47 7.45 -5.87
N ILE A 186 17.57 7.49 -6.85
CA ILE A 186 16.20 6.96 -6.68
C ILE A 186 16.13 5.48 -6.30
N GLY A 187 17.11 4.67 -6.69
CA GLY A 187 17.24 3.26 -6.32
C GLY A 187 18.07 2.99 -5.05
N GLU A 188 18.48 4.01 -4.29
CA GLU A 188 19.15 3.82 -3.00
C GLU A 188 18.17 3.26 -1.96
N PRO A 189 18.63 2.37 -1.07
CA PRO A 189 17.77 1.78 -0.04
C PRO A 189 17.40 2.77 1.07
N VAL A 190 18.09 3.91 1.19
CA VAL A 190 17.78 4.97 2.17
C VAL A 190 17.93 6.32 1.49
N LEU A 191 16.84 7.10 1.44
CA LEU A 191 16.81 8.39 0.74
C LEU A 191 17.02 9.60 1.65
N ARG A 192 16.87 9.48 2.98
CA ARG A 192 16.93 10.61 3.92
C ARG A 192 18.14 11.52 3.69
N ASP A 193 19.33 10.95 3.56
CA ASP A 193 20.58 11.70 3.37
C ASP A 193 20.86 12.11 1.91
N ARG A 194 19.96 11.77 0.99
CA ARG A 194 20.00 12.16 -0.43
C ARG A 194 19.07 13.31 -0.74
N ILE A 195 18.12 13.60 0.15
CA ILE A 195 17.16 14.69 -0.03
C ILE A 195 17.85 16.03 0.16
N TYR A 196 17.70 16.90 -0.83
CA TYR A 196 18.24 18.24 -0.78
C TYR A 196 17.58 19.08 0.33
N PRO A 197 18.30 20.10 0.85
CA PRO A 197 17.72 21.09 1.75
C PRO A 197 16.51 21.78 1.11
N TRP A 198 15.41 21.86 1.86
CA TRP A 198 14.15 22.43 1.35
C TRP A 198 14.26 23.91 0.93
N SER A 199 15.24 24.65 1.47
CA SER A 199 15.53 26.04 1.09
C SER A 199 15.88 26.22 -0.38
N GLN A 200 16.27 25.14 -1.07
CA GLN A 200 16.59 25.14 -2.50
C GLN A 200 15.41 24.69 -3.38
N ASN A 201 14.27 24.32 -2.80
CA ASN A 201 13.16 23.74 -3.54
C ASN A 201 12.57 24.68 -4.59
N VAL A 202 12.62 26.00 -4.40
CA VAL A 202 12.18 26.97 -5.43
C VAL A 202 12.96 26.75 -6.73
N THR A 203 14.27 26.56 -6.64
CA THR A 203 15.13 26.27 -7.80
C THR A 203 14.74 24.96 -8.46
N TYR A 204 14.53 23.89 -7.68
CA TYR A 204 14.16 22.58 -8.24
C TYR A 204 12.76 22.61 -8.88
N ILE A 205 11.80 23.30 -8.27
CA ILE A 205 10.45 23.50 -8.86
C ILE A 205 10.55 24.19 -10.22
N ASN A 206 11.37 25.23 -10.35
CA ASN A 206 11.55 25.96 -11.61
C ASN A 206 12.26 25.16 -12.71
N ASN A 207 13.01 24.10 -12.35
CA ASN A 207 13.75 23.24 -13.28
C ASN A 207 13.05 21.89 -13.54
N THR A 208 11.86 21.68 -12.99
CA THR A 208 11.11 20.43 -13.11
C THR A 208 9.69 20.70 -13.57
N VAL A 209 9.06 19.66 -14.12
CA VAL A 209 7.62 19.67 -14.46
C VAL A 209 6.90 18.62 -13.63
N ASN A 210 5.61 18.87 -13.37
CA ASN A 210 4.77 17.90 -12.68
C ASN A 210 4.42 16.74 -13.62
N VAL A 211 4.67 15.52 -13.16
CA VAL A 211 4.44 14.25 -13.86
C VAL A 211 3.56 13.31 -13.04
N THR A 212 2.73 13.86 -12.14
CA THR A 212 1.79 13.08 -11.35
C THR A 212 0.82 12.35 -12.27
N ASN A 213 0.67 11.06 -12.00
CA ASN A 213 -0.27 10.18 -12.70
C ASN A 213 -0.74 9.12 -11.70
N ILE A 214 -1.77 9.45 -10.94
CA ILE A 214 -2.44 8.53 -10.02
C ILE A 214 -3.83 8.25 -10.54
N THR A 215 -4.18 6.98 -10.68
CA THR A 215 -5.50 6.56 -11.19
C THR A 215 -6.12 5.57 -10.23
N VAL A 216 -7.43 5.67 -10.02
CA VAL A 216 -8.20 4.69 -9.25
C VAL A 216 -9.05 3.87 -10.21
N GLN A 217 -8.83 2.55 -10.23
CA GLN A 217 -9.58 1.61 -11.08
C GLN A 217 -9.94 0.37 -10.27
N ASN A 218 -11.22 0.00 -10.25
CA ASN A 218 -11.73 -1.18 -9.52
C ASN A 218 -11.29 -1.20 -8.04
N ASN A 219 -11.36 -0.06 -7.35
CA ASN A 219 -10.89 0.12 -5.97
C ASN A 219 -9.39 -0.20 -5.78
N VAL A 220 -8.59 -0.03 -6.83
CA VAL A 220 -7.13 -0.11 -6.78
C VAL A 220 -6.54 1.20 -7.21
N VAL A 221 -5.67 1.74 -6.36
CA VAL A 221 -4.93 2.97 -6.62
C VAL A 221 -3.62 2.60 -7.32
N TYR A 222 -3.42 3.11 -8.52
CA TYR A 222 -2.18 2.97 -9.28
C TYR A 222 -1.43 4.30 -9.23
N ASN A 223 -0.15 4.27 -8.84
CA ASN A 223 0.72 5.44 -8.79
C ASN A 223 1.81 5.32 -9.87
N TYR A 224 1.50 5.74 -11.09
CA TYR A 224 2.42 5.60 -12.22
C TYR A 224 3.55 6.64 -12.19
N GLY A 225 3.25 7.87 -11.76
CA GLY A 225 4.23 8.95 -11.57
C GLY A 225 5.24 9.09 -12.74
N PRO A 226 6.53 9.32 -12.46
CA PRO A 226 7.57 9.37 -13.49
C PRO A 226 7.79 7.99 -14.15
N ASP A 227 8.18 7.99 -15.43
CA ASP A 227 8.46 6.73 -16.14
C ASP A 227 9.58 5.92 -15.47
N TYR A 228 9.29 4.66 -15.17
CA TYR A 228 10.22 3.75 -14.50
C TYR A 228 11.50 3.55 -15.31
N ASN A 229 11.39 3.31 -16.62
CA ASN A 229 12.54 2.94 -17.44
C ASN A 229 13.52 4.12 -17.54
N VAL A 230 12.98 5.34 -17.66
CA VAL A 230 13.76 6.58 -17.63
C VAL A 230 14.51 6.72 -16.31
N LEU A 231 13.85 6.55 -15.17
CA LEU A 231 14.52 6.67 -13.87
C LEU A 231 15.50 5.53 -13.60
N SER A 232 15.16 4.30 -14.01
CA SER A 232 16.02 3.12 -13.87
C SER A 232 17.33 3.28 -14.67
N ALA A 233 17.25 3.81 -15.89
CA ALA A 233 18.43 4.08 -16.72
C ALA A 233 19.38 5.14 -16.13
N ARG A 234 18.86 6.01 -15.25
CA ARG A 234 19.61 7.10 -14.62
C ARG A 234 20.08 6.75 -13.21
N SER A 235 19.48 5.75 -12.59
CA SER A 235 19.81 5.38 -11.22
C SER A 235 21.16 4.68 -11.15
N SER A 236 21.98 5.08 -10.17
CA SER A 236 23.25 4.42 -9.87
C SER A 236 23.06 3.03 -9.27
N ARG A 237 21.85 2.71 -8.78
CA ARG A 237 21.51 1.42 -8.18
C ARG A 237 20.20 0.90 -8.78
N PRO A 238 20.03 -0.42 -8.91
CA PRO A 238 18.78 -0.98 -9.39
C PRO A 238 17.60 -0.55 -8.51
N ILE A 239 16.55 -0.02 -9.13
CA ILE A 239 15.30 0.31 -8.46
C ILE A 239 14.59 -0.99 -8.09
N GLN A 240 14.28 -1.15 -6.80
CA GLN A 240 13.71 -2.39 -6.29
C GLN A 240 12.33 -2.67 -6.90
N ARG A 241 12.17 -3.87 -7.45
CA ARG A 241 10.89 -4.38 -7.95
C ARG A 241 10.25 -5.28 -6.88
N LEU A 242 9.02 -4.97 -6.50
CA LEU A 242 8.24 -5.74 -5.53
C LEU A 242 6.90 -6.17 -6.14
N THR A 243 6.24 -7.14 -5.51
CA THR A 243 4.85 -7.49 -5.81
C THR A 243 4.01 -7.23 -4.57
N ILE A 244 2.82 -6.65 -4.74
CA ILE A 244 1.89 -6.45 -3.64
C ILE A 244 1.12 -7.74 -3.39
N GLU A 245 1.13 -8.19 -2.13
CA GLU A 245 0.36 -9.36 -1.68
C GLU A 245 -0.73 -8.91 -0.72
N ARG A 246 -1.99 -9.10 -1.12
CA ARG A 246 -3.14 -8.88 -0.23
C ARG A 246 -3.31 -10.10 0.67
N GLN A 247 -3.37 -9.88 1.98
CA GLN A 247 -3.56 -10.96 2.95
C GLN A 247 -4.99 -10.98 3.51
N PRO A 248 -5.94 -11.68 2.86
CA PRO A 248 -7.31 -11.78 3.37
C PRO A 248 -7.33 -12.54 4.70
N GLY A 249 -8.11 -12.06 5.67
CA GLY A 249 -8.34 -12.76 6.93
C GLY A 249 -7.28 -12.56 8.03
N THR A 250 -6.34 -11.62 7.84
CA THR A 250 -5.36 -11.26 8.88
C THR A 250 -6.01 -10.45 9.98
N ASN A 251 -5.68 -10.72 11.25
CA ASN A 251 -6.03 -9.81 12.34
C ASN A 251 -5.17 -8.54 12.19
N LEU A 252 -5.78 -7.47 11.68
CA LEU A 252 -5.10 -6.23 11.32
C LEU A 252 -4.41 -5.59 12.52
N SER A 253 -5.02 -5.60 13.70
CA SER A 253 -4.45 -5.01 14.92
C SER A 253 -3.18 -5.76 15.37
N VAL A 254 -3.17 -7.10 15.28
CA VAL A 254 -1.96 -7.89 15.57
C VAL A 254 -0.88 -7.62 14.53
N ALA A 255 -1.25 -7.50 13.26
CA ALA A 255 -0.31 -7.20 12.19
C ALA A 255 0.28 -5.79 12.30
N ALA A 256 -0.51 -4.78 12.70
CA ALA A 256 -0.05 -3.42 12.96
C ALA A 256 0.96 -3.40 14.10
N LYS A 257 0.61 -3.99 15.25
CA LYS A 257 1.48 -4.04 16.44
C LYS A 257 2.77 -4.82 16.24
N SER A 258 2.79 -5.76 15.29
CA SER A 258 3.99 -6.52 14.94
C SER A 258 4.80 -5.90 13.79
N GLY A 259 4.38 -4.74 13.26
CA GLY A 259 5.01 -4.08 12.12
C GLY A 259 4.96 -4.91 10.83
N ALA A 260 3.96 -5.78 10.69
CA ALA A 260 3.83 -6.70 9.56
C ALA A 260 3.07 -6.10 8.37
N LEU A 261 2.35 -4.99 8.57
CA LEU A 261 1.37 -4.48 7.59
C LEU A 261 1.95 -3.96 6.29
N THR A 262 3.20 -3.49 6.27
CA THR A 262 3.92 -3.06 5.06
C THR A 262 5.33 -3.64 5.02
N LYS A 263 5.52 -4.82 5.63
CA LYS A 263 6.83 -5.44 5.69
C LYS A 263 7.16 -6.18 4.41
N VAL A 264 8.28 -5.77 3.82
CA VAL A 264 8.90 -6.42 2.67
C VAL A 264 9.38 -7.83 3.05
N ARG A 265 8.85 -8.88 2.42
CA ARG A 265 9.22 -10.29 2.69
C ARG A 265 9.76 -10.99 1.44
N ARG A 266 10.86 -11.75 1.57
CA ARG A 266 11.34 -12.65 0.51
C ARG A 266 10.53 -13.94 0.47
N SER A 267 10.19 -14.43 -0.73
CA SER A 267 9.60 -15.76 -0.92
C SER A 267 10.48 -16.86 -0.29
N ARG A 268 9.88 -17.75 0.50
CA ARG A 268 10.59 -18.88 1.14
C ARG A 268 10.81 -20.09 0.22
N ASN A 269 10.25 -20.08 -1.00
CA ASN A 269 10.14 -21.27 -1.86
C ASN A 269 11.05 -21.27 -3.11
N SER A 270 12.19 -20.58 -3.11
CA SER A 270 13.15 -20.72 -4.22
C SER A 270 14.59 -20.49 -3.78
N SER A 271 15.47 -21.41 -4.18
CA SER A 271 16.93 -21.33 -4.08
C SER A 271 17.55 -20.34 -5.09
N MET A 272 16.73 -19.45 -5.66
CA MET A 272 17.11 -18.26 -6.41
C MET A 272 16.33 -17.08 -5.81
N ALA A 273 16.87 -15.86 -5.87
CA ALA A 273 16.24 -14.66 -5.29
C ALA A 273 14.78 -14.49 -5.78
N GLY A 274 13.83 -15.03 -5.01
CA GLY A 274 12.42 -15.02 -5.34
C GLY A 274 11.79 -13.63 -5.19
N PRO A 275 10.56 -13.43 -5.71
CA PRO A 275 9.87 -12.16 -5.59
C PRO A 275 9.74 -11.74 -4.13
N VAL A 276 9.83 -10.44 -3.92
CA VAL A 276 9.74 -9.81 -2.62
C VAL A 276 8.38 -9.13 -2.51
N PHE A 277 7.65 -9.43 -1.45
CA PHE A 277 6.26 -9.04 -1.29
C PHE A 277 6.10 -7.87 -0.34
N LEU A 278 5.25 -6.92 -0.72
CA LEU A 278 4.70 -5.92 0.20
C LEU A 278 3.33 -6.41 0.67
N MET A 279 3.18 -6.63 1.97
CA MET A 279 1.87 -6.95 2.54
C MET A 279 0.99 -5.70 2.55
N ARG A 280 -0.33 -5.88 2.40
CA ARG A 280 -1.31 -4.86 2.74
C ARG A 280 -2.59 -5.47 3.33
N PRO A 281 -3.30 -4.74 4.22
CA PRO A 281 -4.66 -5.07 4.63
C PRO A 281 -5.61 -5.23 3.43
N SER A 282 -6.56 -6.17 3.55
CA SER A 282 -7.69 -6.33 2.63
C SER A 282 -8.88 -5.50 3.06
#